data_AF-K0EQ58-F1
#
_entry.id   AF-K0EQ58-F1
#
_cell.length_a   1.000
_cell.length_b   1.000
_cell.length_c   1.000
_cell.angle_alpha   90.00
_cell.angle_beta   90.00
_cell.angle_gamma   90.00
#
_symmetry.space_group_name_H-M   'P 1'
#
loop_
_entity.id
_entity.type
_entity.pdbx_description
1 polymer ?
#
loop_
_entity_poly.entity_id
_entity_poly.type
_entity_poly.pdbx_seq_one_letter_code
_entity_poly.pdbx_strand_id
1 'polypeptide(L)'
;MNERQVDLAHTVALGSIDDEDHHEVQELLDTEDPALRAEFITEIRRTREALATLATASASQPPAALRSRLLAAIAAEQPPVAS
;
A
#
# COMPACT_ATOMS: atom_id res chain seq x y z
N MET A 1 5.17 10.29 19.45
CA MET A 1 3.98 10.46 18.59
C MET A 1 2.70 10.54 19.42
N ASN A 2 1.73 11.38 19.06
CA ASN A 2 0.41 11.43 19.72
C ASN A 2 -0.62 10.50 19.02
N GLU A 3 -1.81 10.34 19.60
CA GLU A 3 -2.86 9.45 19.06
C GLU A 3 -3.30 9.85 17.63
N ARG A 4 -3.50 11.15 17.37
CA ARG A 4 -3.86 11.66 16.03
C ARG A 4 -2.81 11.30 14.97
N GLN A 5 -1.53 11.37 15.32
CA GLN A 5 -0.42 11.01 14.42
C GLN A 5 -0.34 9.50 14.19
N VAL A 6 -0.69 8.69 15.19
CA VAL A 6 -0.84 7.22 15.01
C VAL A 6 -1.98 6.94 14.04
N ASP A 7 -3.15 7.55 14.24
CA ASP A 7 -4.30 7.39 13.35
C ASP A 7 -3.96 7.84 11.92
N LEU A 8 -3.28 8.98 11.77
CA LEU A 8 -2.79 9.47 10.47
C LEU A 8 -1.85 8.46 9.81
N ALA A 9 -0.91 7.87 10.56
CA ALA A 9 0.00 6.85 10.04
C ALA A 9 -0.77 5.62 9.53
N HIS A 10 -1.84 5.22 10.22
CA HIS A 10 -2.70 4.10 9.81
C HIS A 10 -3.50 4.44 8.55
N THR A 11 -4.08 5.64 8.47
CA THR A 11 -4.77 6.14 7.25
C THR A 11 -3.83 6.19 6.05
N VAL A 12 -2.60 6.68 6.22
CA VAL A 12 -1.54 6.67 5.19
C VAL A 12 -1.14 5.24 4.80
N ALA A 13 -1.09 4.32 5.76
CA ALA A 13 -0.80 2.92 5.49
C ALA A 13 -1.89 2.25 4.64
N LEU A 14 -3.16 2.59 4.89
CA LEU A 14 -4.33 2.12 4.14
C LEU A 14 -4.49 2.81 2.77
N GLY A 15 -3.79 3.92 2.53
CA GLY A 15 -3.94 4.73 1.31
C GLY A 15 -5.27 5.49 1.27
N SER A 16 -5.87 5.77 2.43
CA SER A 16 -7.19 6.39 2.57
C SER A 16 -7.12 7.85 3.05
N ILE A 17 -6.07 8.57 2.65
CA ILE A 17 -5.85 9.96 3.03
C ILE A 17 -6.69 10.91 2.17
N ASP A 18 -7.19 11.97 2.78
CA ASP A 18 -7.76 13.12 2.09
C ASP A 18 -6.77 14.30 2.01
N ASP A 19 -7.23 15.45 1.52
CA ASP A 19 -6.39 16.64 1.37
C ASP A 19 -5.94 17.22 2.72
N GLU A 20 -6.75 17.10 3.77
CA GLU A 20 -6.43 17.56 5.13
C GLU A 20 -5.35 16.67 5.74
N ASP A 21 -5.51 15.35 5.64
CA ASP A 21 -4.50 14.38 6.03
C ASP A 21 -3.20 14.58 5.26
N HIS A 22 -3.27 14.88 3.96
CA HIS A 22 -2.07 15.14 3.18
C HIS A 22 -1.31 16.37 3.70
N HIS A 23 -2.02 17.43 4.08
CA HIS A 23 -1.39 18.62 4.68
C HIS A 23 -0.71 18.27 6.00
N GLU A 24 -1.39 17.55 6.89
CA GLU A 24 -0.84 17.15 8.19
C GLU A 24 0.37 16.22 8.04
N VAL A 25 0.36 15.31 7.06
CA VAL A 25 1.53 14.50 6.73
C VAL A 25 2.69 15.38 6.29
N GLN A 26 2.46 16.38 5.43
CA GLN A 26 3.55 17.29 5.03
C GLN A 26 4.11 18.07 6.22
N GLU A 27 3.27 18.64 7.08
CA GLU A 27 3.72 19.35 8.29
C GLU A 27 4.55 18.44 9.21
N LEU A 28 4.12 17.18 9.37
CA LEU A 28 4.85 16.21 10.17
C LEU A 28 6.17 15.78 9.51
N LEU A 29 6.23 15.68 8.19
CA LEU A 29 7.48 15.37 7.49
C LEU A 29 8.47 16.54 7.51
N ASP A 30 7.96 17.77 7.45
CA ASP A 30 8.74 19.02 7.47
C ASP A 30 9.17 19.45 8.89
N THR A 31 8.73 18.74 9.93
CA THR A 31 9.13 19.03 11.31
C THR A 31 10.64 18.95 11.53
N GLU A 32 11.15 19.85 12.38
CA GLU A 32 12.56 19.86 12.80
C GLU A 32 12.93 18.70 13.75
N ASP A 33 11.96 17.88 14.17
CA ASP A 33 12.18 16.67 14.97
C ASP A 33 12.38 15.42 14.08
N PRO A 34 13.62 14.99 13.80
CA PRO A 34 13.88 13.80 13.00
C PRO A 34 13.44 12.50 13.67
N ALA A 35 13.38 12.46 15.01
CA ALA A 35 12.98 11.25 15.73
C ALA A 35 11.48 11.02 15.57
N LEU A 36 10.68 12.07 15.68
CA LEU A 36 9.23 12.01 15.45
C LEU A 36 8.91 11.56 14.01
N ARG A 37 9.58 12.13 13.01
CA ARG A 37 9.40 11.71 11.61
C ARG A 37 9.77 10.23 11.39
N ALA A 38 10.88 9.78 11.99
CA ALA A 38 11.29 8.39 11.89
C ALA A 38 10.31 7.43 12.59
N GLU A 39 9.75 7.84 13.73
CA GLU A 39 8.71 7.10 14.45
C GLU A 39 7.44 6.95 13.58
N PHE A 40 6.98 8.05 12.99
CA PHE A 40 5.81 8.06 12.09
C PHE A 40 5.98 7.17 10.86
N ILE A 41 7.12 7.28 10.16
CA ILE A 41 7.44 6.41 9.00
C ILE A 41 7.50 4.94 9.42
N THR A 42 8.04 4.67 10.61
CA THR A 42 8.08 3.31 11.16
C THR A 42 6.69 2.75 11.39
N GLU A 43 5.76 3.56 11.89
CA GLU A 43 4.38 3.14 12.13
C GLU A 43 3.63 2.85 10.83
N ILE A 44 3.78 3.70 9.80
CA ILE A 44 3.24 3.44 8.45
C ILE A 44 3.76 2.09 7.94
N ARG A 45 5.08 1.88 8.03
CA ARG A 45 5.71 0.65 7.54
C ARG A 45 5.19 -0.58 8.26
N ARG A 46 5.15 -0.56 9.60
CA ARG A 46 4.65 -1.68 10.42
C ARG A 46 3.20 -2.01 10.08
N THR A 47 2.36 -0.99 9.91
CA THR A 47 0.96 -1.18 9.54
C THR A 47 0.84 -1.83 8.16
N ARG A 48 1.62 -1.37 7.16
CA ARG A 48 1.66 -2.01 5.84
C ARG A 48 2.17 -3.45 5.88
N GLU A 49 3.19 -3.73 6.68
CA GLU A 49 3.72 -5.09 6.87
C GLU A 49 2.66 -6.01 7.52
N ALA A 50 1.92 -5.52 8.52
CA ALA A 50 0.83 -6.25 9.15
C ALA A 50 -0.31 -6.54 8.16
N LEU A 51 -0.72 -5.53 7.38
CA LEU A 51 -1.75 -5.69 6.34
C LEU A 51 -1.30 -6.63 5.22
N ALA A 52 -0.03 -6.59 4.80
CA ALA A 52 0.51 -7.52 3.81
C ALA A 52 0.50 -8.97 4.33
N THR A 53 0.84 -9.15 5.60
CA THR A 53 0.77 -10.46 6.27
C THR A 53 -0.66 -10.98 6.32
N LEU A 54 -1.61 -10.12 6.73
CA LEU A 54 -3.03 -10.45 6.75
C LEU A 54 -3.54 -10.82 5.34
N ALA A 55 -3.23 -10.01 4.34
CA ALA A 55 -3.64 -10.23 2.95
C ALA A 55 -3.12 -11.56 2.40
N THR A 56 -1.88 -11.92 2.75
CA THR A 56 -1.29 -13.21 2.38
C THR A 56 -2.02 -14.37 3.07
N ALA A 57 -2.30 -14.24 4.37
CA ALA A 57 -2.99 -15.27 5.14
C ALA A 57 -4.46 -15.46 4.72
N SER A 58 -5.12 -14.39 4.27
CA SER A 58 -6.51 -14.40 3.80
C SER A 58 -6.65 -14.57 2.28
N ALA A 59 -5.55 -14.81 1.56
CA ALA A 59 -5.58 -14.91 0.12
C ALA A 59 -6.40 -16.13 -0.33
N SER A 60 -7.49 -15.89 -1.07
CA SER A 60 -8.25 -16.95 -1.72
C SER A 60 -7.74 -17.19 -3.13
N GLN A 61 -7.62 -18.46 -3.53
CA GLN A 61 -7.24 -18.81 -4.90
C GLN A 61 -8.24 -18.20 -5.89
N PRO A 62 -7.78 -17.45 -6.92
CA PRO A 62 -8.67 -16.93 -7.95
C PRO A 62 -9.34 -18.08 -8.74
N PRO A 63 -10.54 -17.86 -9.30
CA PRO A 63 -11.22 -18.86 -10.11
C PRO A 63 -10.32 -19.36 -11.26
N ALA A 64 -10.25 -20.67 -11.47
CA ALA A 64 -9.35 -21.26 -12.48
C ALA A 64 -9.58 -20.70 -13.90
N ALA A 65 -10.83 -20.40 -14.24
CA ALA A 65 -11.20 -19.78 -15.53
C ALA A 65 -10.56 -18.39 -15.72
N LEU A 66 -10.26 -17.66 -14.64
CA LEU A 66 -9.60 -16.35 -14.72
C LEU A 66 -8.17 -16.52 -15.26
N ARG A 67 -7.42 -17.52 -14.78
CA ARG A 67 -6.08 -17.80 -15.28
C ARG A 67 -6.10 -18.10 -16.77
N SER A 68 -7.02 -18.95 -17.22
CA SER A 68 -7.17 -19.27 -18.65
C SER A 68 -7.50 -18.05 -19.50
N ARG A 69 -8.40 -17.17 -19.01
CA ARG A 69 -8.75 -15.92 -19.69
C ARG A 69 -7.56 -14.96 -19.80
N LEU A 70 -6.79 -14.81 -18.72
CA LEU A 70 -5.59 -13.96 -18.71
C LEU A 70 -4.54 -14.46 -19.69
N LEU A 71 -4.28 -15.77 -19.71
CA LEU A 71 -3.33 -16.38 -20.64
C LEU A 71 -3.76 -16.22 -22.11
N ALA A 72 -5.07 -16.35 -22.39
CA ALA A 72 -5.60 -16.11 -23.73
C ALA A 72 -5.47 -14.63 -24.16
N ALA A 73 -5.72 -13.69 -23.25
CA ALA A 73 -5.55 -12.26 -23.51
C ALA A 73 -4.07 -11.91 -23.80
N ILE A 74 -3.14 -12.39 -22.97
CA ILE A 74 -1.70 -12.20 -23.18
C ILE A 74 -1.26 -12.77 -24.53
N ALA A 75 -1.74 -13.97 -24.90
CA ALA A 75 -1.42 -14.57 -26.19
C ALA A 75 -1.96 -13.78 -27.39
N ALA A 76 -3.09 -13.08 -27.22
CA ALA A 76 -3.66 -12.21 -28.25
C ALA A 76 -2.92 -10.86 -28.38
N GLU A 77 -2.32 -10.38 -27.29
CA GLU A 77 -1.50 -9.15 -27.29
C GLU A 77 -0.07 -9.38 -27.79
N GLN A 78 0.45 -10.61 -27.68
CA GLN A 78 1.77 -10.94 -28.18
C GLN A 78 1.76 -10.91 -29.74
N PRO A 79 2.56 -10.04 -30.38
CA PRO A 79 2.73 -10.13 -31.83
C PRO A 79 3.32 -11.49 -32.21
N PRO A 80 3.02 -12.02 -33.41
CA PRO A 80 3.58 -13.28 -33.86
C PRO A 80 5.11 -13.21 -33.76
N VAL A 81 5.69 -14.11 -32.98
CA VAL A 81 7.14 -14.30 -32.95
C VAL A 81 7.58 -14.61 -34.38
N ALA A 82 8.37 -13.70 -34.96
CA ALA A 82 9.03 -13.95 -36.23
C ALA A 82 10.02 -15.11 -36.02
N SER A 83 9.69 -16.28 -36.57
CA SER A 83 10.60 -17.43 -36.67
C SER A 83 11.67 -17.19 -37.74
#